data_AF-A0A453D5P8-F1
#
_entry.id   AF-A0A453D5P8-F1
#
_cell.length_a   1.000
_cell.length_b   1.000
_cell.length_c   1.000
_cell.angle_alpha   90.00
_cell.angle_beta   90.00
_cell.angle_gamma   90.00
#
_symmetry.space_group_name_H-M   'P 1'
#
loop_
_entity.id
_entity.type
_entity.pdbx_description
1 polymer ?
#
loop_
_entity_poly.entity_id
_entity_poly.type
_entity_poly.pdbx_seq_one_letter_code
_entity_poly.pdbx_strand_id
1 'polypeptide(L)'
;SVDYDKEGNVLRVRGKNITENDHVKIGQFHTLELELKRPFVLRKEYWDWLALDTIQQACDPTASADLAVILMQEGLAHLFLIGRSITATRSRVETSIPRKHGPAIAGYESALKKFFEHVLQALLKHIDFEVVQCVVIASP
;
A
#
# COMPACT_ATOMS: atom_id res chain seq x y z
N SER A 1 -5.46 -0.97 -23.54
CA SER A 1 -4.93 -0.10 -22.48
C SER A 1 -4.96 -0.85 -21.16
N VAL A 2 -4.09 -0.47 -20.23
CA VAL A 2 -4.04 -1.03 -18.87
C VAL A 2 -4.20 0.12 -17.90
N ASP A 3 -5.06 -0.05 -16.89
CA ASP A 3 -5.37 0.95 -15.88
C ASP A 3 -5.34 0.29 -14.49
N TYR A 4 -4.72 0.95 -13.51
CA TYR A 4 -4.61 0.44 -12.14
C TYR A 4 -5.16 1.46 -11.15
N ASP A 5 -6.21 1.05 -10.43
CA ASP A 5 -6.80 1.79 -9.33
C ASP A 5 -6.12 1.39 -8.02
N LYS A 6 -5.36 2.32 -7.44
CA LYS A 6 -4.63 2.15 -6.18
C LYS A 6 -5.54 2.00 -4.97
N GLU A 7 -6.69 2.67 -4.95
CA GLU A 7 -7.59 2.67 -3.81
C GLU A 7 -8.48 1.42 -3.83
N GLY A 8 -8.99 1.06 -5.01
CA GLY A 8 -9.79 -0.14 -5.22
C GLY A 8 -8.98 -1.44 -5.29
N ASN A 9 -7.65 -1.36 -5.47
CA ASN A 9 -6.78 -2.49 -5.81
C ASN A 9 -7.27 -3.26 -7.05
N VAL A 10 -7.79 -2.56 -8.06
CA VAL A 10 -8.34 -3.15 -9.27
C VAL A 10 -7.45 -2.85 -10.46
N LEU A 11 -7.05 -3.90 -11.18
CA LEU A 11 -6.31 -3.79 -12.44
C LEU A 11 -7.27 -4.10 -13.59
N ARG A 12 -7.41 -3.15 -14.53
CA ARG A 12 -8.30 -3.24 -15.69
C ARG A 12 -7.48 -3.32 -16.97
N VAL A 13 -7.75 -4.33 -17.77
CA VAL A 13 -7.12 -4.54 -19.07
C VAL A 13 -8.16 -4.45 -20.17
N ARG A 14 -8.10 -3.39 -20.97
CA ARG A 14 -8.96 -3.20 -22.15
C ARG A 14 -8.24 -3.65 -23.41
N GLY A 15 -8.88 -4.54 -24.16
CA GLY A 15 -8.33 -5.11 -25.39
C GLY A 15 -9.42 -5.55 -26.35
N LYS A 16 -9.00 -6.04 -27.52
CA LYS A 16 -9.90 -6.69 -28.48
C LYS A 16 -9.93 -8.19 -28.21
N ASN A 17 -11.10 -8.81 -28.35
CA ASN A 17 -11.20 -10.25 -28.31
C ASN A 17 -10.50 -10.87 -29.54
N ILE A 18 -9.59 -11.81 -29.30
CA ILE A 18 -8.81 -12.49 -30.34
C ILE A 18 -9.23 -13.95 -30.55
N THR A 19 -10.07 -14.49 -29.68
CA THR A 19 -10.59 -15.86 -29.74
C THR A 19 -12.10 -15.84 -29.94
N GLU A 20 -12.65 -16.87 -30.57
CA GLU A 20 -14.09 -17.04 -30.65
C GLU A 20 -14.70 -17.20 -29.24
N ASN A 21 -15.85 -16.58 -29.01
CA ASN A 21 -16.56 -16.61 -27.74
C ASN A 21 -18.06 -16.45 -28.04
N ASP A 22 -18.89 -17.19 -27.31
CA ASP A 22 -20.35 -17.21 -27.47
C ASP A 22 -21.02 -15.85 -27.23
N HIS A 23 -20.38 -14.98 -26.43
CA HIS A 23 -20.95 -13.70 -26.02
C HIS A 23 -20.26 -12.47 -26.64
N VAL A 24 -19.00 -12.60 -27.09
CA VAL A 24 -18.20 -11.48 -27.59
C VAL A 24 -17.56 -11.85 -28.91
N LYS A 25 -17.92 -11.13 -29.98
CA LYS A 25 -17.38 -11.40 -31.32
C LYS A 25 -15.89 -11.07 -31.39
N ILE A 26 -15.18 -11.76 -32.28
CA ILE A 26 -13.77 -11.47 -32.60
C ILE A 26 -13.64 -10.00 -33.03
N GLY A 27 -12.61 -9.33 -32.51
CA GLY A 27 -12.31 -7.92 -32.81
C GLY A 27 -13.11 -6.90 -32.00
N GLN A 28 -14.15 -7.31 -31.25
CA GLN A 28 -14.86 -6.41 -30.35
C GLN A 28 -14.03 -6.09 -29.10
N PHE A 29 -14.21 -4.88 -28.59
CA PHE A 29 -13.54 -4.44 -27.37
C PHE A 29 -14.19 -5.02 -26.12
N HIS A 30 -13.37 -5.46 -25.19
CA HIS A 30 -13.77 -5.89 -23.86
C HIS A 30 -12.78 -5.35 -22.82
N THR A 31 -13.26 -5.19 -21.59
CA THR A 31 -12.43 -4.81 -20.44
C THR A 31 -12.47 -5.94 -19.44
N LEU A 32 -11.32 -6.57 -19.19
CA LEU A 32 -11.14 -7.58 -18.16
C LEU A 32 -10.70 -6.90 -16.87
N GLU A 33 -11.41 -7.15 -15.77
CA GLU A 33 -10.96 -6.79 -14.43
C GLU A 33 -10.24 -8.01 -13.81
N LEU A 34 -9.01 -7.80 -13.36
CA LEU A 34 -8.21 -8.84 -12.71
C LEU A 34 -8.55 -8.86 -11.22
N GLU A 35 -9.19 -9.95 -10.80
CA GLU A 35 -9.63 -10.17 -9.42
C GLU A 35 -8.60 -11.01 -8.65
N LEU A 36 -8.49 -10.77 -7.35
CA LEU A 36 -7.70 -11.62 -6.46
C LEU A 36 -8.24 -13.05 -6.47
N LYS A 37 -7.32 -14.04 -6.47
CA LYS A 37 -7.63 -15.48 -6.45
C LYS A 37 -8.36 -16.02 -7.69
N ARG A 38 -8.50 -15.21 -8.74
CA ARG A 38 -8.99 -15.67 -10.04
C ARG A 38 -7.82 -15.95 -10.97
N PRO A 39 -7.61 -17.19 -11.41
CA PRO A 39 -6.50 -17.50 -12.31
C PRO A 39 -6.71 -16.83 -13.66
N PHE A 40 -5.62 -16.33 -14.24
CA PHE A 40 -5.59 -15.78 -15.59
C PHE A 40 -4.31 -16.23 -16.31
N VAL A 41 -4.30 -16.08 -17.63
CA VAL A 41 -3.14 -16.44 -18.46
C VAL A 41 -2.60 -15.18 -19.14
N LEU A 42 -1.35 -14.84 -18.84
CA LEU A 42 -0.63 -13.79 -19.53
C LEU A 42 0.20 -14.38 -20.68
N ARG A 43 0.07 -13.81 -21.87
CA ARG A 43 0.88 -14.16 -23.05
C ARG A 43 1.67 -12.93 -23.49
N LYS A 44 2.97 -13.10 -23.68
CA LYS A 44 3.87 -12.14 -24.33
C LYS A 44 4.54 -12.85 -25.50
N GLU A 45 4.84 -12.11 -26.57
CA GLU A 45 5.64 -12.64 -27.68
C GLU A 45 7.06 -12.99 -27.20
N TYR A 46 7.62 -12.17 -26.31
CA TYR A 46 8.94 -12.35 -25.73
C TYR A 46 8.89 -12.20 -24.21
N TRP A 47 9.50 -13.16 -23.52
CA TRP A 47 9.76 -13.12 -22.10
C TRP A 47 11.22 -12.76 -21.88
N ASP A 48 11.46 -11.50 -21.58
CA ASP A 48 12.76 -10.97 -21.19
C ASP A 48 13.08 -11.29 -19.73
N TRP A 49 14.37 -11.29 -19.40
CA TRP A 49 14.85 -11.62 -18.05
C TRP A 49 14.21 -10.74 -16.97
N LEU A 50 13.99 -9.46 -17.26
CA LEU A 50 13.36 -8.52 -16.34
C LEU A 50 11.90 -8.89 -16.02
N ALA A 51 11.14 -9.35 -17.02
CA ALA A 51 9.77 -9.79 -16.79
C ALA A 51 9.71 -11.09 -15.98
N LEU A 52 10.66 -12.01 -16.21
CA LEU A 52 10.76 -13.25 -15.44
C LEU A 52 11.14 -12.97 -13.98
N ASP A 53 12.13 -12.10 -13.74
CA ASP A 53 12.53 -11.66 -12.40
C ASP A 53 11.38 -10.97 -11.65
N THR A 54 10.62 -10.10 -12.35
CA THR A 54 9.44 -9.44 -11.78
C THR A 54 8.37 -10.45 -11.34
N ILE A 55 8.09 -11.48 -12.15
CA ILE A 55 7.13 -12.54 -11.78
C ILE A 55 7.66 -13.32 -10.58
N GLN A 56 8.94 -13.68 -10.59
CA GLN A 56 9.56 -14.44 -9.52
C GLN A 56 9.49 -13.68 -8.18
N GLN A 57 9.78 -12.37 -8.20
CA GLN A 57 9.66 -11.51 -7.02
C GLN A 57 8.21 -11.37 -6.55
N ALA A 58 7.25 -11.24 -7.47
CA ALA A 58 5.83 -11.16 -7.11
C ALA A 58 5.27 -12.48 -6.54
N CYS A 59 5.88 -13.62 -6.89
CA CYS A 59 5.53 -14.94 -6.36
C CYS A 59 6.22 -15.26 -5.03
N ASP A 60 7.24 -14.49 -4.62
CA ASP A 60 7.98 -14.74 -3.39
C ASP A 60 7.12 -14.35 -2.17
N PRO A 61 6.64 -15.31 -1.35
CA PRO A 61 5.86 -15.01 -0.17
C PRO A 61 6.68 -14.28 0.91
N THR A 62 8.02 -14.29 0.79
CA THR A 62 8.94 -13.56 1.68
C THR A 62 9.24 -12.14 1.20
N ALA A 63 8.73 -11.71 0.03
CA ALA A 63 8.72 -10.31 -0.41
C ALA A 63 7.67 -9.48 0.34
N SER A 64 7.47 -9.81 1.61
CA SER A 64 6.78 -9.00 2.59
C SER A 64 7.55 -7.70 2.84
N ALA A 65 6.87 -6.70 3.39
CA ALA A 65 7.49 -5.41 3.52
C ALA A 65 8.65 -5.42 4.53
N ASP A 66 9.82 -5.00 4.06
CA ASP A 66 11.06 -5.07 4.82
C ASP A 66 11.21 -3.90 5.80
N LEU A 67 10.53 -2.77 5.54
CA LEU A 67 10.73 -1.51 6.24
C LEU A 67 9.41 -0.85 6.63
N ALA A 68 9.26 -0.50 7.91
CA ALA A 68 8.20 0.39 8.38
C ALA A 68 8.77 1.81 8.57
N VAL A 69 8.03 2.82 8.12
CA VAL A 69 8.40 4.22 8.29
C VAL A 69 7.27 4.98 8.97
N ILE A 70 7.58 5.67 10.06
CA ILE A 70 6.67 6.57 10.76
C ILE A 70 7.20 7.98 10.58
N LEU A 71 6.43 8.80 9.86
CA LEU A 71 6.68 10.24 9.76
C LEU A 71 5.73 10.95 10.73
N MET A 72 6.28 11.72 11.66
CA MET A 72 5.52 12.41 12.67
C MET A 72 5.74 13.92 12.61
N GLN A 73 4.68 14.67 12.81
CA GLN A 73 4.65 16.09 13.12
C GLN A 73 3.73 16.28 14.32
N GLU A 74 3.80 17.44 14.99
CA GLU A 74 2.86 17.81 16.04
C GLU A 74 1.40 17.67 15.56
N GLY A 75 0.72 16.63 16.06
CA GLY A 75 -0.68 16.34 15.77
C GLY A 75 -0.95 15.51 14.51
N LEU A 76 0.08 15.06 13.78
CA LEU A 76 -0.09 14.24 12.58
C LEU A 76 1.01 13.18 12.50
N ALA A 77 0.62 11.93 12.28
CA ALA A 77 1.55 10.85 11.96
C ALA A 77 1.07 10.03 10.77
N HIS A 78 2.01 9.64 9.92
CA HIS A 78 1.81 8.74 8.80
C HIS A 78 2.63 7.48 8.99
N LEU A 79 1.96 6.33 8.90
CA LEU A 79 2.59 5.01 8.95
C LEU A 79 2.65 4.42 7.55
N PHE A 80 3.86 4.22 7.05
CA PHE A 80 4.15 3.60 5.77
C PHE A 80 4.76 2.23 5.98
N LEU A 81 4.38 1.32 5.10
CA LEU A 81 4.98 0.01 5.00
C LEU A 81 5.60 -0.09 3.60
N ILE A 82 6.92 -0.22 3.56
CA ILE A 82 7.73 -0.22 2.34
C ILE A 82 8.25 -1.64 2.13
N GLY A 83 7.73 -2.29 1.10
CA GLY A 83 8.28 -3.53 0.57
C GLY A 83 9.07 -3.30 -0.71
N ARG A 84 9.62 -4.39 -1.26
CA ARG A 84 10.47 -4.34 -2.46
C ARG A 84 9.79 -3.70 -3.68
N SER A 85 8.48 -3.86 -3.82
CA SER A 85 7.73 -3.40 -5.01
C SER A 85 6.59 -2.43 -4.71
N ILE A 86 6.27 -2.20 -3.43
CA ILE A 86 5.12 -1.37 -3.04
C ILE A 86 5.39 -0.59 -1.75
N THR A 87 5.04 0.70 -1.78
CA THR A 87 4.89 1.52 -0.57
C THR A 87 3.40 1.69 -0.30
N ALA A 88 2.94 1.21 0.84
CA ALA A 88 1.54 1.32 1.26
C ALA A 88 1.43 2.21 2.50
N THR A 89 0.56 3.22 2.45
CA THR A 89 0.13 3.95 3.65
C THR A 89 -0.82 3.05 4.43
N ARG A 90 -0.44 2.67 5.66
CA ARG A 90 -1.24 1.76 6.50
C ARG A 90 -2.11 2.49 7.50
N SER A 91 -1.65 3.65 7.98
CA SER A 91 -2.41 4.45 8.95
C SER A 91 -2.07 5.93 8.85
N ARG A 92 -3.06 6.76 9.14
CA ARG A 92 -2.92 8.21 9.36
C ARG A 92 -3.54 8.52 10.71
N VAL A 93 -2.74 9.02 11.64
CA VAL A 93 -3.17 9.43 12.96
C VAL A 93 -3.16 10.95 13.02
N GLU A 94 -4.32 11.55 13.26
CA GLU A 94 -4.47 13.00 13.31
C GLU A 94 -5.15 13.38 14.63
N THR A 95 -4.51 14.27 15.40
CA THR A 95 -5.00 14.75 16.69
C THR A 95 -4.77 16.25 16.79
N SER A 96 -5.80 16.99 17.22
CA SER A 96 -5.66 18.41 17.51
C SER A 96 -4.87 18.62 18.80
N ILE A 97 -3.67 19.19 18.69
CA ILE A 97 -2.80 19.51 19.82
C ILE A 97 -2.93 21.01 20.14
N PRO A 98 -3.23 21.39 21.40
CA PRO A 98 -3.30 22.79 21.82
C PRO A 98 -1.98 23.52 21.57
N ARG A 99 -2.02 24.84 21.38
CA ARG A 99 -0.78 25.62 21.17
C ARG A 99 0.06 25.67 22.46
N LYS A 100 1.38 25.67 22.29
CA LYS A 100 2.40 25.73 23.36
C LYS A 100 2.39 27.01 24.22
N HIS A 101 1.46 27.96 24.00
CA HIS A 101 1.40 29.24 24.71
C HIS A 101 0.05 29.48 25.38
N GLY A 102 0.08 30.10 26.57
CA GLY A 102 -1.10 30.52 27.32
C GLY A 102 -1.66 29.47 28.31
N PRO A 103 -2.88 29.64 28.81
CA PRO A 103 -3.49 28.77 29.82
C PRO A 103 -3.72 27.32 29.35
N ALA A 104 -3.56 27.03 28.05
CA ALA A 104 -3.69 25.70 27.44
C ALA A 104 -2.45 24.80 27.62
N ILE A 105 -1.36 25.29 28.20
CA ILE A 105 -0.13 24.49 28.47
C ILE A 105 -0.43 23.25 29.31
N ALA A 106 -1.36 23.33 30.27
CA ALA A 106 -1.72 22.19 31.12
C ALA A 106 -2.33 21.01 30.32
N GLY A 107 -2.99 21.29 29.19
CA GLY A 107 -3.56 20.26 28.30
C GLY A 107 -2.60 19.78 27.22
N TYR A 108 -1.49 20.48 27.01
CA TYR A 108 -0.53 20.22 25.95
C TYR A 108 0.16 18.85 26.11
N GLU A 109 0.78 18.62 27.26
CA GLU A 109 1.49 17.36 27.53
C GLU A 109 0.54 16.15 27.52
N SER A 110 -0.68 16.32 28.03
CA SER A 110 -1.70 15.28 28.01
C SER A 110 -2.16 14.94 26.59
N ALA A 111 -2.35 15.94 25.73
CA ALA A 111 -2.71 15.75 24.33
C ALA A 111 -1.57 15.07 23.55
N LEU A 112 -0.32 15.47 23.76
CA LEU A 112 0.85 14.83 23.17
C LEU A 112 0.99 13.37 23.60
N LYS A 113 0.81 13.08 24.90
CA LYS A 113 0.89 11.71 25.40
C LYS A 113 -0.16 10.81 24.74
N LYS A 114 -1.39 11.30 24.60
CA LYS A 114 -2.47 10.60 23.87
C LYS A 114 -2.14 10.41 22.39
N PHE A 115 -1.56 11.42 21.73
CA PHE A 115 -1.12 11.30 20.35
C PHE A 115 -0.10 10.17 20.18
N PHE A 116 0.95 10.14 21.00
CA PHE A 116 1.96 9.06 20.93
C PHE A 116 1.37 7.69 21.26
N GLU A 117 0.40 7.61 22.18
CA GLU A 117 -0.32 6.38 22.47
C GLU A 117 -1.12 5.88 21.26
N HIS A 118 -1.81 6.76 20.53
CA HIS A 118 -2.49 6.41 19.28
C HIS A 118 -1.52 5.97 18.18
N VAL A 119 -0.36 6.63 18.06
CA VAL A 119 0.68 6.23 17.10
C VAL A 119 1.23 4.85 17.43
N LEU A 120 1.51 4.57 18.71
CA LEU A 120 1.97 3.26 19.15
C LEU A 120 0.93 2.17 18.90
N GLN A 121 -0.35 2.44 19.18
CA GLN A 121 -1.44 1.51 18.88
C GLN A 121 -1.55 1.23 17.38
N ALA A 122 -1.39 2.26 16.53
CA ALA A 122 -1.40 2.09 15.08
C ALA A 122 -0.19 1.26 14.61
N LEU A 123 0.99 1.49 15.16
CA LEU A 123 2.20 0.70 14.89
C LEU A 123 1.95 -0.79 15.22
N LEU A 124 1.55 -1.10 16.46
CA LEU A 124 1.33 -2.47 16.92
C LEU A 124 0.22 -3.20 16.14
N LYS A 125 -0.79 -2.47 15.66
CA LYS A 125 -1.90 -3.05 14.90
C LYS A 125 -1.52 -3.37 13.45
N HIS A 126 -0.66 -2.55 12.84
CA HIS A 126 -0.42 -2.59 11.39
C HIS A 126 0.94 -3.16 10.99
N ILE A 127 1.86 -3.36 11.94
CA ILE A 127 3.20 -3.86 11.70
C ILE A 127 3.39 -5.21 12.38
N ASP A 128 3.85 -6.16 11.58
CA ASP A 128 4.33 -7.46 12.05
C ASP A 128 5.86 -7.39 12.21
N PHE A 129 6.32 -7.45 13.46
CA PHE A 129 7.73 -7.31 13.81
C PHE A 129 8.54 -8.59 13.55
N GLU A 130 7.90 -9.73 13.27
CA GLU A 130 8.63 -10.93 12.82
C GLU A 130 9.10 -10.77 11.36
N VAL A 131 8.40 -9.91 10.61
CA VAL A 131 8.58 -9.73 9.17
C VAL A 131 9.39 -8.46 8.86
N VAL A 132 9.11 -7.36 9.55
CA VAL A 132 9.78 -6.08 9.32
C VAL A 132 11.18 -6.09 9.93
N GLN A 133 12.20 -5.80 9.12
CA GLN A 133 13.60 -5.78 9.58
C GLN A 133 13.95 -4.52 10.36
N CYS A 134 13.33 -3.39 10.03
CA CYS A 134 13.64 -2.10 10.65
C CYS A 134 12.40 -1.18 10.70
N VAL A 135 12.32 -0.38 11.76
CA VAL A 135 11.35 0.70 11.91
C VAL A 135 12.09 2.03 11.93
N VAL A 136 11.81 2.88 10.95
CA VAL A 136 12.35 4.25 10.88
C VAL A 136 11.32 5.20 11.46
N ILE A 137 11.76 6.01 12.42
CA ILE A 137 10.94 7.06 13.03
C ILE A 137 11.60 8.39 12.69
N ALA A 138 10.86 9.29 12.06
CA ALA A 138 11.34 10.62 11.71
C ALA A 138 10.32 11.70 12.07
N SER A 139 10.83 12.83 12.55
CA SER A 139 10.06 14.06 12.79
C SER A 139 10.90 15.29 12.45
N PRO A 140 10.28 16.40 12.01
CA PRO A 140 10.96 17.69 11.89
C PRO A 140 11.30 18.31 13.26
#